data_AF-A0A3D0H373-F1
#
_entry.id   AF-A0A3D0H373-F1
#
_cell.length_a   1.000
_cell.length_b   1.000
_cell.length_c   1.000
_cell.angle_alpha   90.00
_cell.angle_beta   90.00
_cell.angle_gamma   90.00
#
_symmetry.space_group_name_H-M   'P 1'
#
loop_
_entity.id
_entity.type
_entity.pdbx_description
1 polymer ?
#
loop_
_entity_poly.entity_id
_entity_poly.type
_entity_poly.pdbx_seq_one_letter_code
_entity_poly.pdbx_strand_id
1 'polypeptide(L)'
;MHADLPKRIQDLKQSRHAIILAHNYQPPEIQDIADLTGDSLELSREAAATNAAVIVFCGVHFMAETAAILNPDKTVLLPRVDAGCPMADMITPDDVRAVRAEHPEIPIVTYVNSTAAVKAESTVCCT
;
A
#
# COMPACT_ATOMS: atom_id res chain seq x y z
N MET A 1 17.90 22.80 2.13
CA MET A 1 16.74 22.12 2.75
C MET A 1 15.73 23.18 3.17
N HIS A 2 14.48 23.08 2.73
CA HIS A 2 13.42 23.97 3.18
C HIS A 2 13.09 23.65 4.65
N ALA A 3 13.61 24.46 5.57
CA ALA A 3 13.44 24.28 7.02
C ALA A 3 11.96 24.23 7.48
N ASP A 4 11.02 24.61 6.60
CA ASP A 4 9.58 24.68 6.86
C ASP A 4 8.78 23.46 6.35
N LEU A 5 9.41 22.50 5.64
CA LEU A 5 8.69 21.36 5.06
C LEU A 5 8.00 20.46 6.10
N PRO A 6 8.66 19.98 7.17
CA PRO A 6 8.01 19.13 8.17
C PRO A 6 6.81 19.79 8.83
N LYS A 7 6.94 21.10 9.14
CA LYS A 7 5.85 21.89 9.72
C LYS A 7 4.67 21.97 8.77
N ARG A 8 4.91 22.30 7.50
CA ARG A 8 3.86 22.39 6.48
C ARG A 8 3.18 21.04 6.21
N ILE A 9 3.92 19.94 6.27
CA ILE A 9 3.35 18.59 6.17
C ILE A 9 2.43 18.34 7.36
N GLN A 10 2.85 18.67 8.57
CA GLN A 10 2.04 18.50 9.78
C GLN A 10 0.76 19.35 9.74
N ASP A 11 0.84 20.60 9.31
CA ASP A 11 -0.31 21.49 9.17
C ASP A 11 -1.32 20.94 8.12
N LEU A 12 -0.82 20.43 6.99
CA LEU A 12 -1.65 19.78 5.98
C LEU A 12 -2.28 18.48 6.49
N LYS A 13 -1.50 17.67 7.22
CA LYS A 13 -1.98 16.41 7.81
C LYS A 13 -3.16 16.65 8.75
N GLN A 14 -3.05 17.64 9.63
CA GLN A 14 -4.13 18.02 10.55
C GLN A 14 -5.35 18.56 9.82
N SER A 15 -5.16 19.55 8.92
CA SER A 15 -6.29 20.17 8.20
C SER A 15 -7.04 19.21 7.28
N ARG A 16 -6.39 18.15 6.80
CA ARG A 16 -7.00 17.10 5.96
C ARG A 16 -7.49 15.89 6.74
N HIS A 17 -7.31 15.87 8.07
CA HIS A 17 -7.55 14.68 8.89
C HIS A 17 -6.87 13.44 8.30
N ALA A 18 -5.59 13.59 7.94
CA ALA A 18 -4.80 12.58 7.26
C ALA A 18 -3.91 11.79 8.21
N ILE A 19 -3.54 10.59 7.79
CA ILE A 19 -2.49 9.76 8.40
C ILE A 19 -1.38 9.52 7.39
N ILE A 20 -0.13 9.52 7.84
CA ILE A 20 1.05 9.18 7.04
C ILE A 20 1.56 7.81 7.46
N LEU A 21 1.52 6.86 6.54
CA LEU A 21 2.02 5.50 6.72
C LEU A 21 3.33 5.34 5.94
N ALA A 22 4.40 4.87 6.58
CA ALA A 22 5.70 4.72 5.93
C ALA A 22 6.23 3.29 6.03
N HIS A 23 6.63 2.72 4.90
CA HIS A 23 7.31 1.42 4.90
C HIS A 23 8.71 1.54 5.53
N ASN A 24 9.18 0.48 6.19
CA ASN A 24 10.51 0.41 6.82
C ASN A 24 11.70 0.76 5.90
N TYR A 25 11.50 0.72 4.58
CA TYR A 25 12.53 1.05 3.60
C TYR A 25 12.54 2.54 3.19
N GLN A 26 11.65 3.35 3.74
CA GLN A 26 11.67 4.80 3.48
C GLN A 26 12.90 5.47 4.08
N PRO A 27 13.39 6.57 3.48
CA PRO A 27 14.43 7.40 4.10
C PRO A 27 14.06 7.87 5.51
N PRO A 28 15.03 8.06 6.42
CA PRO A 28 14.78 8.48 7.80
C PRO A 28 13.90 9.72 7.91
N GLU A 29 14.10 10.72 7.05
CA GLU A 29 13.33 11.97 7.06
C GLU A 29 11.83 11.78 6.75
N ILE A 30 11.46 10.68 6.09
CA ILE A 30 10.06 10.30 5.84
C ILE A 30 9.51 9.49 7.03
N GLN A 31 10.34 8.64 7.63
CA GLN A 31 9.98 7.91 8.84
C GLN A 31 9.72 8.86 10.01
N ASP A 32 10.54 9.90 10.17
CA ASP A 32 10.44 10.88 11.25
C ASP A 32 9.12 11.69 11.25
N ILE A 33 8.45 11.79 10.10
CA ILE A 33 7.17 12.51 9.95
C ILE A 33 5.95 11.58 9.86
N ALA A 34 6.17 10.27 9.78
CA ALA A 34 5.11 9.28 9.68
C ALA A 34 4.38 9.13 11.02
N ASP A 35 3.08 8.84 10.97
CA ASP A 35 2.33 8.46 12.16
C ASP A 35 2.62 7.01 12.55
N LEU A 36 2.97 6.20 11.57
CA LEU A 36 3.34 4.80 11.74
C LEU A 36 4.38 4.39 10.71
N THR A 37 5.38 3.65 11.19
CA THR A 37 6.33 2.89 10.38
C THR A 37 6.10 1.40 10.57
N GLY A 38 6.21 0.62 9.49
CA GLY A 38 5.95 -0.82 9.59
C GLY A 38 6.23 -1.59 8.29
N ASP A 39 5.98 -2.90 8.35
CA ASP A 39 6.00 -3.78 7.18
C ASP A 39 4.67 -3.75 6.40
N SER A 40 4.58 -4.51 5.29
CA SER A 40 3.39 -4.58 4.45
C SER A 40 2.11 -4.99 5.21
N LEU A 41 2.20 -5.94 6.14
CA LEU A 41 1.04 -6.48 6.85
C LEU A 41 0.56 -5.50 7.90
N GLU A 42 1.48 -4.96 8.69
CA GLU A 42 1.22 -3.99 9.74
C GLU A 42 0.56 -2.74 9.16
N LEU A 43 1.15 -2.16 8.11
CA LEU A 43 0.60 -0.97 7.46
C LEU A 43 -0.78 -1.22 6.85
N SER A 44 -1.03 -2.41 6.29
CA SER A 44 -2.36 -2.75 5.75
C SER A 44 -3.43 -2.84 6.84
N ARG A 45 -3.08 -3.43 7.99
CA ARG A 45 -3.99 -3.53 9.15
C ARG A 45 -4.31 -2.16 9.72
N GLU A 46 -3.31 -1.29 9.84
CA GLU A 46 -3.49 0.06 10.38
C GLU A 46 -4.23 0.98 9.41
N ALA A 47 -3.98 0.84 8.10
CA ALA A 47 -4.79 1.49 7.09
C ALA A 47 -6.27 1.13 7.22
N ALA A 48 -6.61 -0.13 7.52
CA ALA A 48 -7.99 -0.56 7.71
C ALA A 48 -8.61 -0.07 9.03
N ALA A 49 -7.81 0.03 10.10
CA ALA A 49 -8.28 0.39 11.44
C ALA A 49 -8.41 1.92 11.68
N THR A 50 -7.74 2.75 10.86
CA THR A 50 -7.72 4.20 11.07
C THR A 50 -9.08 4.86 10.83
N ASN A 51 -9.35 5.98 11.51
CA ASN A 51 -10.49 6.87 11.25
C ASN A 51 -10.11 8.11 10.41
N ALA A 52 -8.87 8.17 9.92
CA ALA A 52 -8.41 9.25 9.05
C ALA A 52 -9.22 9.29 7.75
N ALA A 53 -9.46 10.50 7.21
CA ALA A 53 -10.16 10.68 5.94
C ALA A 53 -9.21 10.50 4.73
N VAL A 54 -7.92 10.77 4.95
CA VAL A 54 -6.87 10.68 3.93
C VAL A 54 -5.74 9.80 4.44
N ILE A 55 -5.27 8.87 3.61
CA ILE A 55 -4.11 8.02 3.89
C ILE A 55 -3.02 8.42 2.90
N VAL A 56 -1.91 8.97 3.40
CA VAL A 56 -0.70 9.20 2.61
C VAL A 56 0.20 7.98 2.77
N PHE A 57 0.32 7.18 1.73
CA PHE A 57 1.06 5.92 1.76
C PHE A 57 2.47 6.13 1.19
N CYS A 58 3.45 6.28 2.06
CA CYS A 58 4.87 6.35 1.74
C CYS A 58 5.44 4.94 1.55
N GLY A 59 5.14 4.34 0.40
CA GLY A 59 5.56 3.00 0.00
C GLY A 59 5.62 2.85 -1.51
N VAL A 60 5.28 1.66 -2.00
CA VAL A 60 5.18 1.34 -3.43
C VAL A 60 3.73 1.11 -3.85
N HIS A 61 3.49 1.11 -5.17
CA HIS A 61 2.17 1.11 -5.79
C HIS A 61 1.20 0.06 -5.22
N PHE A 62 1.61 -1.21 -5.17
CA PHE A 62 0.73 -2.28 -4.68
C PHE A 62 0.32 -2.12 -3.21
N MET A 63 1.15 -1.47 -2.39
CA MET A 63 0.84 -1.21 -0.98
C MET A 63 -0.26 -0.14 -0.88
N ALA A 64 -0.13 0.93 -1.67
CA ALA A 64 -1.15 1.97 -1.76
C ALA A 64 -2.46 1.42 -2.33
N GLU A 65 -2.41 0.55 -3.35
CA GLU A 65 -3.59 -0.18 -3.85
C GLU A 65 -4.24 -1.02 -2.76
N THR A 66 -3.45 -1.74 -1.95
CA THR A 66 -3.97 -2.54 -0.84
C THR A 66 -4.67 -1.66 0.20
N ALA A 67 -4.09 -0.51 0.54
CA ALA A 67 -4.73 0.46 1.43
C ALA A 67 -6.05 1.00 0.85
N ALA A 68 -6.12 1.23 -0.45
CA ALA A 68 -7.35 1.67 -1.13
C ALA A 68 -8.42 0.56 -1.18
N ILE A 69 -8.04 -0.69 -1.43
CA ILE A 69 -8.94 -1.86 -1.40
C ILE A 69 -9.59 -2.02 -0.02
N LEU A 70 -8.79 -1.86 1.05
CA LEU A 70 -9.28 -1.97 2.43
C LEU A 70 -10.09 -0.75 2.88
N ASN A 71 -10.03 0.36 2.15
CA ASN A 71 -10.66 1.64 2.51
C ASN A 71 -11.31 2.33 1.31
N PRO A 72 -12.37 1.73 0.72
CA PRO A 72 -12.96 2.22 -0.52
C PRO A 72 -13.52 3.65 -0.43
N ASP A 73 -13.92 4.08 0.77
CA ASP A 73 -14.51 5.41 1.01
C ASP A 73 -13.48 6.48 1.41
N LYS A 74 -12.19 6.12 1.58
CA LYS A 74 -11.13 7.05 1.98
C LYS A 74 -10.29 7.48 0.78
N THR A 75 -9.69 8.66 0.88
CA THR A 75 -8.71 9.10 -0.12
C THR A 75 -7.35 8.48 0.20
N VAL A 76 -6.79 7.68 -0.71
CA VAL A 76 -5.43 7.15 -0.60
C VAL A 76 -4.52 7.88 -1.59
N LEU A 77 -3.40 8.42 -1.08
CA LEU A 77 -2.43 9.18 -1.85
C LEU A 77 -1.09 8.45 -1.86
N LEU A 78 -0.54 8.23 -3.04
CA LEU A 78 0.83 7.74 -3.25
C LEU A 78 1.70 8.93 -3.70
N PRO A 79 2.66 9.42 -2.88
CA PRO A 79 3.43 10.63 -3.19
C PRO A 79 4.27 10.54 -4.48
N ARG A 80 4.75 9.34 -4.83
CA ARG A 80 5.42 9.04 -6.11
C ARG A 80 4.68 7.94 -6.84
N VAL A 81 3.93 8.32 -7.87
CA VAL A 81 3.09 7.39 -8.64
C VAL A 81 3.93 6.32 -9.36
N ASP A 82 5.20 6.63 -9.68
CA ASP A 82 6.16 5.72 -10.31
C ASP A 82 6.92 4.82 -9.31
N ALA A 83 6.58 4.86 -8.02
CA ALA A 83 7.17 3.97 -7.01
C ALA A 83 6.65 2.53 -7.19
N GLY A 84 7.25 1.79 -8.12
CA GLY A 84 6.88 0.41 -8.45
C GLY A 84 7.62 -0.66 -7.65
N CYS A 85 7.27 -1.91 -7.90
CA CYS A 85 8.01 -3.08 -7.42
C CYS A 85 8.18 -4.05 -8.60
N PRO A 86 9.40 -4.17 -9.17
CA PRO A 86 9.62 -5.01 -10.35
C PRO A 86 9.16 -6.46 -10.17
N MET A 87 9.23 -6.99 -8.94
CA MET A 87 8.75 -8.32 -8.62
C MET A 87 7.22 -8.45 -8.71
N ALA A 88 6.48 -7.39 -8.33
CA ALA A 88 5.02 -7.37 -8.45
C ALA A 88 4.57 -7.35 -9.92
N ASP A 89 5.41 -6.84 -10.81
CA ASP A 89 5.15 -6.76 -12.25
C ASP A 89 5.52 -8.06 -13.00
N MET A 90 6.11 -9.06 -12.32
CA MET A 90 6.51 -10.33 -12.94
C MET A 90 5.34 -11.29 -13.20
N ILE A 91 4.17 -11.04 -12.61
CA ILE A 91 2.99 -11.90 -12.74
C ILE A 91 1.78 -11.07 -13.17
N THR A 92 1.00 -11.61 -14.08
CA THR A 92 -0.23 -10.99 -14.60
C THR A 92 -1.48 -11.76 -14.13
N PRO A 93 -2.67 -11.13 -14.20
CA PRO A 93 -3.93 -11.84 -13.94
C PRO A 93 -4.14 -13.06 -14.87
N ASP A 94 -3.66 -12.98 -16.11
CA ASP A 94 -3.79 -14.08 -17.07
C ASP A 94 -2.90 -15.27 -16.71
N ASP A 95 -1.71 -15.03 -16.16
CA ASP A 95 -0.86 -16.10 -15.62
C ASP A 95 -1.57 -16.83 -14.47
N VAL A 96 -2.24 -16.09 -13.58
CA VAL A 96 -3.00 -16.69 -12.47
C VAL A 96 -4.18 -17.52 -12.98
N ARG A 97 -4.90 -17.03 -14.00
CA ARG A 97 -6.01 -17.76 -14.63
C ARG A 97 -5.52 -19.03 -15.32
N ALA A 98 -4.35 -19.00 -15.96
CA ALA A 98 -3.74 -20.18 -16.57
C ALA A 98 -3.43 -21.26 -15.52
N VAL A 99 -2.79 -20.88 -14.40
CA VAL A 99 -2.52 -21.79 -13.27
C VAL A 99 -3.82 -22.37 -12.69
N ARG A 100 -4.86 -21.54 -12.56
CA ARG A 100 -6.19 -21.99 -12.09
C ARG A 100 -6.83 -23.01 -13.03
N ALA A 101 -6.68 -22.85 -14.34
CA ALA A 101 -7.21 -23.80 -15.31
C ALA A 101 -6.47 -25.16 -15.26
N GLU A 102 -5.16 -25.15 -14.98
CA GLU A 102 -4.37 -26.37 -14.79
C GLU A 102 -4.67 -27.06 -13.45
N HIS A 103 -5.05 -26.29 -12.43
CA HIS A 103 -5.25 -26.76 -11.05
C HIS A 103 -6.53 -26.18 -10.41
N PRO A 104 -7.74 -26.56 -10.88
CA PRO A 104 -9.00 -25.90 -10.50
C PRO A 104 -9.37 -25.99 -9.03
N GLU A 105 -8.98 -27.07 -8.36
CA GLU A 105 -9.30 -27.33 -6.94
C GLU A 105 -8.23 -26.79 -5.97
N ILE A 106 -7.12 -26.24 -6.48
CA ILE A 106 -6.00 -25.79 -5.64
C ILE A 106 -6.15 -24.29 -5.33
N PRO A 107 -6.18 -23.89 -4.04
CA PRO A 107 -6.18 -22.48 -3.66
C PRO A 107 -4.92 -21.75 -4.15
N ILE A 108 -5.11 -20.57 -4.74
CA ILE A 108 -3.99 -19.72 -5.17
C ILE A 108 -3.64 -18.76 -4.05
N VAL A 109 -2.45 -18.94 -3.49
CA VAL A 109 -1.88 -18.03 -2.49
C VAL A 109 -0.94 -17.07 -3.19
N THR A 110 -1.16 -15.77 -3.02
CA THR A 110 -0.35 -14.74 -3.69
C THR A 110 0.30 -13.82 -2.68
N TYR A 111 1.59 -13.57 -2.85
CA TYR A 111 2.31 -12.63 -2.03
C TYR A 111 1.77 -11.19 -2.22
N VAL A 112 1.71 -10.38 -1.16
CA VAL A 112 1.17 -9.00 -1.24
C VAL A 112 1.91 -8.11 -2.24
N ASN A 113 3.16 -8.43 -2.58
CA ASN A 113 3.91 -7.78 -3.65
C ASN A 113 3.40 -8.26 -5.02
N SER A 114 2.18 -7.87 -5.35
CA SER A 114 1.42 -8.21 -6.56
C SER A 114 0.45 -7.07 -6.86
N THR A 115 -0.02 -6.91 -8.09
CA THR A 115 -1.00 -5.85 -8.41
C THR A 115 -2.38 -6.16 -7.82
N ALA A 116 -3.22 -5.15 -7.65
CA ALA A 116 -4.63 -5.34 -7.31
C ALA A 116 -5.35 -6.30 -8.26
N ALA A 117 -5.03 -6.24 -9.56
CA ALA A 117 -5.63 -7.12 -10.57
C ALA A 117 -5.23 -8.59 -10.36
N VAL A 118 -3.98 -8.86 -9.99
CA VAL A 118 -3.53 -10.22 -9.64
C VAL A 118 -4.23 -10.70 -8.37
N LYS A 119 -4.36 -9.83 -7.34
CA LYS A 119 -5.06 -10.16 -6.09
C LYS A 119 -6.53 -10.53 -6.31
N ALA A 120 -7.20 -9.89 -7.28
CA ALA A 120 -8.58 -10.21 -7.63
C ALA A 120 -8.74 -11.63 -8.17
N GLU A 121 -7.68 -12.19 -8.75
CA GLU A 121 -7.62 -13.57 -9.23
C GLU A 121 -7.06 -14.54 -8.17
N SER A 122 -6.68 -14.08 -6.97
CA SER A 122 -6.10 -14.92 -5.92
C SER A 122 -7.18 -15.46 -4.99
N THR A 123 -6.92 -16.61 -4.36
CA THR A 123 -7.80 -17.11 -3.28
C THR A 123 -7.51 -16.39 -1.96
N VAL A 124 -6.23 -16.14 -1.66
CA VAL A 124 -5.81 -15.42 -0.44
C VAL A 124 -4.44 -14.76 -0.65
N CYS A 125 -4.20 -13.66 0.05
CA CYS A 125 -2.90 -13.00 0.07
C CYS A 125 -2.08 -13.37 1.33
N CYS A 126 -0.75 -13.36 1.21
CA CYS A 126 0.19 -13.55 2.33
C CYS A 126 1.31 -12.50 2.34
N THR A 127 1.97 -12.35 3.49
CA THR A 127 3.16 -11.51 3.70
C THR A 127 4.32 -12.32 4.28
#